data_AF-A0A953U8L6-F1
#
_entry.id   AF-A0A953U8L6-F1
#
_cell.length_a   1.000
_cell.length_b   1.000
_cell.length_c   1.000
_cell.angle_alpha   90.00
_cell.angle_beta   90.00
_cell.angle_gamma   90.00
#
_symmetry.space_group_name_H-M   'P 1'
#
loop_
_entity.id
_entity.type
_entity.pdbx_description
1 polymer ?
#
loop_
_entity_poly.entity_id
_entity_poly.type
_entity_poly.pdbx_seq_one_letter_code
_entity_poly.pdbx_strand_id
1 'polypeptide(L)'
;MILQINFNLNMPVAEYRKMADSVAHAFLDVPGLKWKIWLLNPAAQEAGGLYLFDSQASLDAYLNGPLAAQMTGLTSIRNISMKQFEVMPEVTALTRGPFEAA
;
A
#
# COMPACT_ATOMS: atom_id res chain seq x y z
N MET A 1 10.01 4.72 6.16
CA MET A 1 9.35 5.43 5.05
C MET A 1 7.92 4.97 4.89
N ILE A 2 6.98 5.91 4.77
CA ILE A 2 5.57 5.61 4.48
C ILE A 2 5.33 5.77 2.99
N LEU A 3 4.71 4.77 2.39
CA LEU A 3 4.09 4.87 1.08
C LEU A 3 2.57 4.85 1.27
N GLN A 4 1.88 5.81 0.67
CA GLN A 4 0.43 5.82 0.55
C GLN A 4 0.07 5.65 -0.91
N ILE A 5 -0.75 4.63 -1.19
CA ILE A 5 -1.33 4.41 -2.52
C ILE A 5 -2.85 4.46 -2.42
N ASN A 6 -3.47 5.22 -3.31
CA ASN A 6 -4.92 5.26 -3.51
C ASN A 6 -5.24 5.11 -4.99
N PHE A 7 -6.36 4.48 -5.33
CA PHE A 7 -6.88 4.37 -6.69
C PHE A 7 -8.39 4.14 -6.67
N ASN A 8 -9.06 4.50 -7.75
CA ASN A 8 -10.47 4.20 -7.93
C ASN A 8 -10.66 2.85 -8.63
N LEU A 9 -11.68 2.10 -8.19
CA LEU A 9 -12.07 0.84 -8.77
C LEU A 9 -12.92 1.06 -10.03
N ASN A 10 -12.61 0.31 -11.07
CA ASN A 10 -13.44 0.12 -12.27
C ASN A 10 -13.97 -1.32 -12.34
N MET A 11 -14.20 -1.92 -11.17
CA MET A 11 -14.68 -3.28 -10.99
C MET A 11 -15.54 -3.35 -9.72
N PRO A 12 -16.43 -4.34 -9.59
CA PRO A 12 -17.19 -4.55 -8.37
C PRO A 12 -16.28 -4.74 -7.15
N VAL A 13 -16.67 -4.15 -6.01
CA VAL A 13 -15.92 -4.24 -4.75
C VAL A 13 -15.68 -5.70 -4.32
N ALA A 14 -16.65 -6.59 -4.55
CA ALA A 14 -16.50 -8.01 -4.22
C ALA A 14 -15.40 -8.69 -5.06
N GLU A 15 -15.22 -8.27 -6.30
CA GLU A 15 -14.16 -8.78 -7.17
C GLU A 15 -12.79 -8.22 -6.74
N TYR A 16 -12.74 -6.92 -6.40
CA TYR A 16 -11.53 -6.32 -5.84
C TYR A 16 -11.08 -7.04 -4.55
N ARG A 17 -12.00 -7.40 -3.65
CA ARG A 17 -11.67 -8.15 -2.43
C ARG A 17 -11.01 -9.50 -2.74
N LYS A 18 -11.58 -10.27 -3.67
CA LYS A 18 -11.00 -11.56 -4.09
C LYS A 18 -9.60 -11.39 -4.68
N MET A 19 -9.40 -10.34 -5.49
CA MET A 19 -8.09 -10.02 -6.04
C MET A 19 -7.10 -9.60 -4.95
N ALA A 20 -7.52 -8.79 -3.97
CA ALA A 20 -6.67 -8.39 -2.85
C ALA A 20 -6.26 -9.61 -2.00
N ASP A 21 -7.20 -10.51 -1.71
CA ASP A 21 -6.93 -11.74 -0.94
C ASP A 21 -5.92 -12.65 -1.66
N SER A 22 -6.02 -12.78 -2.99
CA SER A 22 -5.13 -13.66 -3.77
C SER A 22 -3.68 -13.14 -3.85
N VAL A 23 -3.48 -11.82 -3.76
CA VAL A 23 -2.13 -11.21 -3.82
C VAL A 23 -1.54 -10.90 -2.44
N ALA A 24 -2.32 -11.02 -1.35
CA ALA A 24 -1.90 -10.59 -0.02
C ALA A 24 -0.60 -11.27 0.45
N HIS A 25 -0.44 -12.56 0.18
CA HIS A 25 0.75 -13.33 0.59
C HIS A 25 2.04 -12.84 -0.09
N ALA A 26 1.95 -12.31 -1.32
CA ALA A 26 3.14 -11.80 -2.03
C ALA A 26 3.78 -10.60 -1.33
N PHE A 27 3.04 -9.89 -0.47
CA PHE A 27 3.59 -8.78 0.31
C PHE A 27 4.49 -9.25 1.47
N LEU A 28 4.41 -10.51 1.89
CA LEU A 28 5.30 -11.06 2.93
C LEU A 28 6.75 -11.17 2.45
N ASP A 29 6.94 -11.32 1.14
CA ASP A 29 8.26 -11.48 0.52
C ASP A 29 8.87 -10.16 0.02
N VAL A 30 8.21 -9.02 0.26
CA VAL A 30 8.72 -7.71 -0.18
C VAL A 30 9.84 -7.25 0.74
N PRO A 31 11.09 -7.11 0.25
CA PRO A 31 12.21 -6.73 1.10
C PRO A 31 11.98 -5.36 1.74
N GLY A 32 12.24 -5.30 3.05
CA GLY A 32 12.13 -4.09 3.86
C GLY A 32 10.71 -3.60 4.13
N LEU A 33 9.67 -4.25 3.61
CA LEU A 33 8.28 -3.96 3.99
C LEU A 33 8.01 -4.52 5.39
N LYS A 34 7.63 -3.65 6.33
CA LYS A 34 7.26 -4.05 7.70
C LYS A 34 5.80 -4.46 7.78
N TRP A 35 4.91 -3.70 7.15
CA TRP A 35 3.49 -4.00 7.07
C TRP A 35 2.81 -3.21 5.95
N LYS A 36 1.63 -3.71 5.60
CA LYS A 36 0.66 -3.04 4.72
C LYS A 36 -0.71 -3.02 5.37
N ILE A 37 -1.34 -1.85 5.43
CA ILE A 37 -2.75 -1.69 5.80
C ILE A 37 -3.55 -1.55 4.51
N TRP A 38 -4.51 -2.45 4.29
CA TRP A 38 -5.40 -2.40 3.13
C TRP A 38 -6.54 -1.41 3.37
N LEU A 39 -6.79 -0.53 2.40
CA LEU A 39 -7.83 0.49 2.46
C LEU A 39 -8.94 0.19 1.45
N LEU A 40 -10.19 0.44 1.85
CA LEU A 40 -11.34 0.34 0.96
C LEU A 40 -12.47 1.26 1.42
N ASN A 41 -12.93 2.10 0.50
CA ASN A 41 -14.14 2.90 0.60
C ASN A 41 -15.11 2.48 -0.51
N PRO A 42 -16.10 1.62 -0.20
CA PRO A 42 -17.06 1.14 -1.20
C PRO A 42 -17.93 2.27 -1.80
N ALA A 43 -18.28 3.29 -1.00
CA ALA A 43 -19.14 4.38 -1.45
C ALA A 43 -18.45 5.26 -2.50
N ALA A 44 -17.14 5.49 -2.36
CA ALA A 44 -16.35 6.27 -3.31
C ALA A 44 -15.73 5.42 -4.43
N GLN A 45 -15.95 4.10 -4.44
CA GLN A 45 -15.20 3.17 -5.30
C GLN A 45 -13.70 3.43 -5.23
N GLU A 46 -13.17 3.58 -4.03
CA GLU A 46 -11.75 3.90 -3.79
C GLU A 46 -11.13 2.82 -2.92
N ALA A 47 -9.92 2.40 -3.28
CA ALA A 47 -9.14 1.45 -2.51
C ALA A 47 -7.67 1.89 -2.49
N GLY A 48 -6.87 1.21 -1.68
CA GLY A 48 -5.49 1.60 -1.53
C GLY A 48 -4.73 0.79 -0.50
N GLY A 49 -3.58 1.32 -0.12
CA GLY A 49 -2.79 0.80 0.98
C GLY A 49 -1.88 1.85 1.61
N LEU A 50 -1.66 1.70 2.91
CA LEU A 50 -0.56 2.34 3.63
C LEU A 50 0.52 1.29 3.87
N TYR A 51 1.77 1.64 3.63
CA TYR A 51 2.90 0.74 3.73
C TYR A 51 3.97 1.40 4.59
N LEU A 52 4.61 0.61 5.45
CA LEU A 52 5.82 1.02 6.15
C LEU A 52 7.02 0.24 5.64
N PHE A 53 8.01 0.95 5.11
CA PHE A 53 9.31 0.40 4.75
C PHE A 53 10.38 0.85 5.74
N ASP A 54 11.40 0.00 5.96
CA ASP A 54 12.55 0.34 6.81
C ASP A 54 13.48 1.39 6.22
N SER A 55 13.52 1.53 4.89
CA SER A 55 14.40 2.49 4.22
C SER A 55 13.75 3.06 2.95
N GLN A 56 14.29 4.18 2.48
CA GLN A 56 13.93 4.75 1.19
C GLN A 56 14.28 3.79 0.04
N ALA A 57 15.44 3.14 0.11
CA ALA A 57 15.89 2.18 -0.90
C ALA A 57 14.93 0.98 -1.05
N SER A 58 14.43 0.42 0.06
CA SER A 58 13.43 -0.66 0.05
C SER A 58 12.12 -0.21 -0.60
N LEU A 59 11.66 1.01 -0.29
CA LEU A 59 10.45 1.60 -0.88
C LEU A 59 10.61 1.79 -2.39
N ASP A 60 11.73 2.36 -2.83
CA ASP A 60 12.01 2.60 -4.25
C ASP A 60 12.14 1.28 -5.01
N ALA A 61 12.76 0.25 -4.41
CA ALA A 61 12.82 -1.08 -4.99
C ALA A 61 11.43 -1.69 -5.18
N TYR A 62 10.52 -1.52 -4.21
CA TYR A 62 9.13 -1.95 -4.35
C TYR A 62 8.40 -1.23 -5.49
N LEU A 63 8.53 0.10 -5.59
CA LEU A 63 7.89 0.89 -6.65
C LEU A 63 8.39 0.53 -8.06
N ASN A 64 9.66 0.12 -8.18
CA ASN A 64 10.23 -0.38 -9.43
C ASN A 64 10.06 -1.90 -9.62
N GLY A 65 9.36 -2.56 -8.68
CA GLY A 65 9.21 -4.00 -8.62
C GLY A 65 7.97 -4.53 -9.35
N PRO A 66 7.88 -5.87 -9.50
CA PRO A 66 6.83 -6.52 -10.26
C PRO A 66 5.42 -6.30 -9.69
N LEU A 67 5.25 -6.19 -8.36
CA LEU A 67 3.95 -5.94 -7.74
C LEU A 67 3.41 -4.54 -8.08
N ALA A 68 4.27 -3.52 -8.02
CA ALA A 68 3.90 -2.17 -8.42
C ALA A 68 3.58 -2.10 -9.91
N ALA A 69 4.42 -2.71 -10.75
CA ALA A 69 4.22 -2.79 -12.19
C ALA A 69 2.88 -3.48 -12.54
N GLN A 70 2.59 -4.63 -11.92
CA GLN A 70 1.34 -5.37 -12.09
C GLN A 70 0.14 -4.50 -11.75
N MET A 71 0.16 -3.82 -10.59
CA MET A 71 -0.93 -2.94 -10.17
C MET A 71 -1.13 -1.79 -11.17
N THR A 72 -0.07 -1.10 -11.59
CA THR A 72 -0.18 0.03 -12.53
C THR A 72 -0.62 -0.38 -13.93
N GLY A 73 -0.44 -1.65 -14.30
CA GLY A 73 -0.91 -2.20 -15.57
C GLY A 73 -2.39 -2.63 -15.58
N LEU A 74 -3.07 -2.64 -14.43
CA LEU A 74 -4.48 -3.04 -14.34
C LEU A 74 -5.39 -1.98 -14.96
N THR A 75 -6.18 -2.38 -15.96
CA THR A 75 -7.24 -1.54 -16.55
C THR A 75 -8.51 -1.47 -15.67
N SER A 76 -8.60 -2.33 -14.66
CA SER A 76 -9.69 -2.38 -13.68
C SER A 76 -9.56 -1.36 -12.55
N ILE A 77 -8.50 -0.54 -12.55
CA ILE A 77 -8.31 0.58 -11.62
C ILE A 77 -7.95 1.85 -12.39
N ARG A 78 -8.17 3.02 -11.78
CA ARG A 78 -7.85 4.34 -12.37
C ARG A 78 -7.44 5.35 -11.29
N ASN A 79 -7.00 6.53 -11.71
CA ASN A 79 -6.64 7.65 -10.83
C ASN A 79 -5.65 7.22 -9.73
N ILE A 80 -4.64 6.43 -10.10
CA ILE A 80 -3.64 5.94 -9.16
C ILE A 80 -2.82 7.13 -8.63
N SER A 81 -2.83 7.29 -7.32
CA SER A 81 -2.01 8.27 -6.58
C SER A 81 -1.04 7.50 -5.69
N MET A 82 0.24 7.82 -5.80
CA MET A 82 1.30 7.28 -4.93
C MET A 82 2.05 8.44 -4.29
N LYS A 83 2.13 8.45 -2.96
CA LYS A 83 2.79 9.52 -2.19
C LYS A 83 3.72 8.91 -1.16
N GLN A 84 4.89 9.51 -1.00
CA GLN A 84 5.90 9.07 -0.04
C GLN A 84 6.00 10.08 1.09
N PHE A 85 6.20 9.60 2.31
CA PHE A 85 6.34 10.42 3.51
C PHE A 85 7.36 9.82 4.47
N GLU A 86 7.88 10.66 5.35
CA GLU A 86 8.59 10.21 6.54
C GLU A 86 7.61 9.89 7.67
N VAL A 87 8.05 9.10 8.64
CA VAL A 87 7.30 8.89 9.89
C VAL A 87 7.72 9.98 10.88
N MET A 88 6.77 10.58 11.59
CA MET A 88 7.04 11.43 12.76
C MET A 88 7.01 10.54 14.03
N PRO A 89 8.15 10.04 14.54
CA PRO A 89 8.15 8.89 15.45
C PRO A 89 7.40 9.14 16.77
N GLU A 90 7.66 10.28 17.40
CA GLU A 90 7.13 10.61 18.74
C GLU A 90 5.60 10.67 18.76
N VAL A 91 5.00 11.45 17.86
CA VAL A 91 3.53 11.58 17.77
C VAL A 91 2.86 10.32 17.22
N THR A 92 3.57 9.53 16.41
CA THR A 92 3.08 8.22 15.94
C THR A 92 3.00 7.23 17.10
N ALA A 93 4.02 7.19 17.96
CA ALA A 93 4.03 6.33 19.14
C ALA A 93 2.90 6.71 20.13
N LEU A 94 2.70 8.02 20.38
CA LEU A 94 1.59 8.51 21.22
C LEU A 94 0.22 8.06 20.73
N THR A 95 0.04 7.94 19.41
CA THR A 95 -1.21 7.51 18.79
C THR A 95 -1.29 6.01 18.50
N ARG A 96 -0.34 5.22 19.01
CA ARG A 96 -0.24 3.76 18.84
C ARG A 96 -0.10 3.32 17.38
N GLY A 97 0.50 4.16 16.55
CA GLY A 97 0.85 3.76 15.19
C GLY A 97 1.82 2.56 15.24
N PRO A 98 1.68 1.57 14.34
CA PRO A 98 2.52 0.38 14.32
C PRO A 98 3.92 0.71 13.78
N PHE A 99 4.66 1.54 14.48
CA PHE A 99 6.02 1.94 14.12
C PHE A 99 6.93 1.59 15.28
N GLU A 100 7.91 0.72 15.03
CA GLU A 100 8.98 0.48 15.99
C GLU A 100 10.02 1.58 15.78
N ALA A 101 10.21 2.41 16.81
CA ALA A 101 11.38 3.28 16.85
C ALA A 101 12.62 2.38 16.95
N ALA A 102 13.58 2.60 16.05
CA ALA A 102 14.91 1.99 16.14
C ALA A 102 15.67 2.55 17.36
#